data_AF-A0A941SFB2-F1
#
_entry.id   AF-A0A941SFB2-F1
#
_cell.length_a   1.000
_cell.length_b   1.000
_cell.length_c   1.000
_cell.angle_alpha   90.00
_cell.angle_beta   90.00
_cell.angle_gamma   90.00
#
_symmetry.space_group_name_H-M   'P 1'
#
loop_
_entity.id
_entity.type
_entity.pdbx_description
1 polymer ?
#
loop_
_entity_poly.entity_id
_entity_poly.type
_entity_poly.pdbx_seq_one_letter_code
_entity_poly.pdbx_strand_id
1 'polypeptide(L)'
;MSLPGPTIERINNLIESKDFTALRKALKGYNDASLQMALQIKELVFKKLMASCWLTFLENKQLSEALEYRDLIDIVKRAYDSLQKDIISVAARKNLEGMLVTIASNPAWCRMLSYRFFLDYLPFCPALTEFIVYDEDFIKHLDFVHIDVLMRFLSDEQMVAILEYLDELLQNPKSPQHAWAKIVLKHLFKCNDKVRLMIINSEILSYSNQWLKQEFFQDKELALAVLKMPQFCHQWLGIGLEQPYMHPLFEKDEYKALIDALMAGHPGLAFEYINMRIKEMECLLLLMKHQITEVRSSVVQAESSSMVIAFRGQPQDRMQEDHQVTEDREPSVHFQPHQS
;
A
#
# COMPACT_ATOMS: atom_id res chain seq x y z
N MET A 1 11.91 51.91 0.41
CA MET A 1 11.09 52.09 1.62
C MET A 1 10.51 50.74 1.99
N SER A 2 10.95 50.14 3.09
CA SER A 2 10.34 48.91 3.61
C SER A 2 8.93 49.25 4.07
N LEU A 3 7.93 48.52 3.55
CA LEU A 3 6.57 48.61 4.08
C LEU A 3 6.64 48.27 5.58
N PRO A 4 5.94 49.00 6.46
CA PRO A 4 5.87 48.63 7.87
C PRO A 4 5.37 47.19 7.97
N GLY A 5 6.05 46.40 8.82
CA GLY A 5 5.71 45.01 9.10
C GLY A 5 4.22 44.88 9.47
N PRO A 6 3.60 43.72 9.25
CA PRO A 6 2.17 43.58 9.44
C PRO A 6 1.80 43.74 10.92
N THR A 7 0.97 44.72 11.24
CA THR A 7 0.39 44.88 12.58
C THR A 7 -0.78 43.93 12.78
N ILE A 8 -1.12 43.59 14.02
CA ILE A 8 -2.31 42.78 14.36
C ILE A 8 -3.58 43.41 13.79
N GLU A 9 -3.71 44.74 13.90
CA GLU A 9 -4.84 45.49 13.37
C GLU A 9 -4.96 45.32 11.86
N ARG A 10 -3.84 45.41 11.13
CA ARG A 10 -3.83 45.17 9.68
C ARG A 10 -4.23 43.74 9.34
N ILE A 11 -3.73 42.74 10.08
CA ILE A 11 -4.10 41.33 9.87
C ILE A 11 -5.59 41.10 10.14
N ASN A 12 -6.13 41.66 11.23
CA ASN A 12 -7.57 41.61 11.53
C ASN A 12 -8.41 42.24 10.43
N ASN A 13 -8.05 43.43 9.96
CA ASN A 13 -8.76 44.12 8.88
C ASN A 13 -8.76 43.31 7.58
N LEU A 14 -7.64 42.67 7.23
CA LEU A 14 -7.55 41.80 6.05
C LEU A 14 -8.39 40.52 6.18
N ILE A 15 -8.50 39.98 7.40
CA ILE A 15 -9.37 38.83 7.67
C ILE A 15 -10.85 39.23 7.57
N GLU A 16 -11.24 40.36 8.15
CA GLU A 16 -12.62 40.86 8.12
C GLU A 16 -13.06 41.27 6.71
N SER A 17 -12.15 41.85 5.91
CA SER A 17 -12.39 42.19 4.51
C SER A 17 -12.30 41.00 3.55
N LYS A 18 -11.91 39.82 4.03
CA LYS A 18 -11.70 38.59 3.24
C LYS A 18 -10.65 38.74 2.11
N ASP A 19 -9.70 39.67 2.24
CA ASP A 19 -8.60 39.80 1.29
C ASP A 19 -7.46 38.83 1.60
N PHE A 20 -7.68 37.55 1.26
CA PHE A 20 -6.72 36.47 1.52
C PHE A 20 -5.44 36.56 0.70
N THR A 21 -5.44 37.32 -0.38
CA THR A 21 -4.24 37.54 -1.18
C THR A 21 -3.32 38.54 -0.50
N ALA A 22 -3.87 39.66 -0.02
CA ALA A 22 -3.10 40.60 0.78
C ALA A 22 -2.69 40.01 2.13
N LEU A 23 -3.55 39.20 2.76
CA LEU A 23 -3.21 38.50 4.01
C LEU A 23 -2.01 37.56 3.84
N ARG A 24 -1.99 36.73 2.79
CA ARG A 24 -0.83 35.86 2.49
C ARG A 24 0.45 36.68 2.26
N LYS A 25 0.36 37.80 1.52
CA LYS A 25 1.53 38.70 1.33
C LYS A 25 2.01 39.29 2.66
N ALA A 26 1.09 39.67 3.55
CA ALA A 26 1.41 40.18 4.87
C ALA A 26 2.10 39.12 5.74
N LEU A 27 1.55 37.90 5.83
CA LEU A 27 2.15 36.80 6.58
C LEU A 27 3.52 36.40 6.02
N LYS A 28 3.68 36.34 4.70
CA LYS A 28 4.97 36.04 4.06
C LYS A 28 6.04 37.09 4.37
N GLY A 29 5.65 38.36 4.46
CA GLY A 29 6.55 39.47 4.78
C GLY A 29 6.78 39.68 6.28
N TYR A 30 6.19 38.86 7.15
CA TYR A 30 6.39 38.96 8.59
C TYR A 30 7.81 38.56 8.97
N ASN A 31 8.50 39.46 9.68
CA ASN A 31 9.90 39.30 10.09
C ASN A 31 10.13 39.72 11.55
N ASP A 32 9.07 40.02 12.30
CA ASP A 32 9.17 40.34 13.72
C ASP A 32 9.44 39.06 14.52
N ALA A 33 10.45 39.10 15.38
CA ALA A 33 10.89 37.96 16.20
C ALA A 33 10.05 37.79 17.48
N SER A 34 9.05 38.65 17.72
CA SER A 34 8.19 38.56 18.90
C SER A 34 7.29 37.32 18.88
N LEU A 35 7.57 36.36 19.77
CA LEU A 35 6.72 35.17 19.97
C LEU A 35 5.30 35.55 20.38
N GLN A 36 5.12 36.60 21.18
CA GLN A 36 3.77 37.07 21.56
C GLN A 36 2.96 37.54 20.36
N MET A 37 3.60 38.24 19.43
CA MET A 37 2.98 38.68 18.19
C MET A 37 2.62 37.47 17.31
N ALA A 38 3.53 36.50 17.17
CA ALA A 38 3.28 35.26 16.44
C ALA A 38 2.11 34.45 17.03
N LEU A 39 1.99 34.36 18.36
CA LEU A 39 0.87 33.73 19.05
C LEU A 39 -0.46 34.44 18.78
N GLN A 40 -0.49 35.77 18.77
CA GLN A 40 -1.69 36.52 18.43
C GLN A 40 -2.10 36.30 16.97
N ILE A 41 -1.14 36.30 16.04
CA ILE A 41 -1.41 36.01 14.63
C ILE A 41 -1.91 34.56 14.46
N LYS A 42 -1.31 33.60 15.19
CA LYS A 42 -1.77 32.20 15.23
C LYS A 42 -3.24 32.14 15.61
N GLU A 43 -3.61 32.72 16.74
CA GLU A 43 -5.00 32.73 17.23
C GLU A 43 -5.98 33.28 16.18
N LEU A 44 -5.61 34.34 15.46
CA LEU A 44 -6.45 34.94 14.44
C LEU A 44 -6.60 34.07 13.19
N VAL A 45 -5.50 33.49 12.69
CA VAL A 45 -5.46 32.67 11.48
C VAL A 45 -6.12 31.30 11.72
N PHE A 46 -5.97 30.74 12.92
CA PHE A 46 -6.47 29.42 13.28
C PHE A 46 -7.92 29.44 13.78
N LYS A 47 -8.33 30.39 14.65
CA LYS A 47 -9.73 30.47 15.11
C LYS A 47 -10.71 30.75 13.98
N LYS A 48 -10.29 31.48 12.95
CA LYS A 48 -11.13 31.82 11.79
C LYS A 48 -11.02 30.83 10.61
N LEU A 49 -10.34 29.69 10.81
CA LEU A 49 -10.34 28.50 9.95
C LEU A 49 -10.00 28.73 8.46
N MET A 50 -8.94 29.49 8.18
CA MET A 50 -8.55 29.79 6.80
C MET A 50 -7.42 28.89 6.30
N ALA A 51 -7.76 27.68 5.85
CA ALA A 51 -6.80 26.73 5.26
C ALA A 51 -5.91 27.35 4.17
N SER A 52 -6.44 28.32 3.40
CA SER A 52 -5.69 29.03 2.36
C SER A 52 -4.47 29.82 2.85
N CYS A 53 -4.46 30.22 4.12
CA CYS A 53 -3.40 31.02 4.74
C CYS A 53 -2.45 30.19 5.61
N TRP A 54 -2.83 28.95 5.93
CA TRP A 54 -2.06 28.08 6.81
C TRP A 54 -0.72 27.67 6.20
N LEU A 55 -0.67 27.37 4.90
CA LEU A 55 0.61 27.10 4.24
C LEU A 55 1.59 28.26 4.38
N THR A 56 1.14 29.49 4.11
CA THR A 56 1.99 30.69 4.25
C THR A 56 2.41 30.94 5.70
N PHE A 57 1.56 30.58 6.67
CA PHE A 57 1.91 30.62 8.08
C PHE A 57 3.01 29.59 8.42
N LEU A 58 2.87 28.35 7.93
CA LEU A 58 3.84 27.26 8.13
C LEU A 58 5.20 27.56 7.50
N GLU A 59 5.20 28.14 6.30
CA GLU A 59 6.42 28.53 5.56
C GLU A 59 7.17 29.71 6.20
N ASN A 60 6.52 30.50 7.06
CA ASN A 60 7.16 31.61 7.75
C ASN A 60 7.76 31.13 9.09
N LYS A 61 9.09 31.12 9.18
CA LYS A 61 9.82 30.61 10.36
C LYS A 61 9.42 31.29 11.68
N GLN A 62 9.28 32.61 11.69
CA GLN A 62 8.95 33.36 12.91
C GLN A 62 7.53 33.09 13.39
N LEU A 63 6.58 32.91 12.46
CA LEU A 63 5.21 32.55 12.79
C LEU A 63 5.09 31.09 13.24
N SER A 64 5.80 30.21 12.54
CA SER A 64 5.68 28.77 12.73
C SER A 64 6.34 28.27 14.02
N GLU A 65 7.26 29.06 14.60
CA GLU A 65 7.78 28.87 15.97
C GLU A 65 6.70 28.92 17.07
N ALA A 66 5.54 29.54 16.81
CA ALA A 66 4.43 29.61 17.76
C ALA A 66 3.51 28.36 17.76
N LEU A 67 3.76 27.39 16.87
CA LEU A 67 2.95 26.18 16.72
C LEU A 67 3.31 25.12 17.76
N GLU A 68 2.30 24.63 18.45
CA GLU A 68 2.42 23.53 19.40
C GLU A 68 1.96 22.20 18.79
N TYR A 69 2.22 21.11 19.51
CA TYR A 69 1.84 19.76 19.10
C TYR A 69 0.36 19.64 18.70
N ARG A 70 -0.55 20.23 19.49
CA ARG A 70 -1.99 20.21 19.22
C ARG A 70 -2.35 20.99 17.96
N ASP A 71 -1.71 22.13 17.74
CA ASP A 71 -1.93 22.93 16.54
C ASP A 71 -1.58 22.13 15.29
N LEU A 72 -0.42 21.46 15.30
CA LEU A 72 0.04 20.64 14.18
C LEU A 72 -0.90 19.47 13.88
N ILE A 73 -1.39 18.76 14.92
CA ILE A 73 -2.39 17.70 14.73
C ILE A 73 -3.67 18.24 14.10
N ASP A 74 -4.17 19.37 14.61
CA ASP A 74 -5.40 19.96 14.11
C ASP A 74 -5.26 20.41 12.65
N ILE A 75 -4.10 20.94 12.26
CA ILE A 75 -3.80 21.28 10.86
C ILE A 75 -3.85 20.04 9.99
N VAL A 76 -3.10 19.00 10.37
CA VAL A 76 -2.96 17.79 9.56
C VAL A 76 -4.32 17.09 9.41
N LYS A 77 -5.06 16.92 10.50
CA LYS A 77 -6.41 16.33 10.47
C LYS A 77 -7.35 17.11 9.56
N ARG A 78 -7.44 18.43 9.73
CA ARG A 78 -8.34 19.25 8.91
C ARG A 78 -7.94 19.28 7.43
N ALA A 79 -6.64 19.27 7.14
CA ALA A 79 -6.16 19.19 5.77
C ALA A 79 -6.56 17.84 5.14
N TYR A 80 -6.37 16.75 5.87
CA TYR A 80 -6.76 15.42 5.44
C TYR A 80 -8.27 15.24 5.26
N ASP A 81 -9.08 15.65 6.24
CA ASP A 81 -10.55 15.62 6.16
C ASP A 81 -11.06 16.44 4.96
N SER A 82 -10.32 17.47 4.55
CA SER A 82 -10.62 18.27 3.37
C SER A 82 -10.20 17.57 2.07
N LEU A 83 -9.07 16.86 2.07
CA LEU A 83 -8.58 16.08 0.92
C LEU A 83 -9.45 14.87 0.57
N GLN A 84 -10.17 14.34 1.56
CA GLN A 84 -11.13 13.24 1.39
C GLN A 84 -12.42 13.65 0.66
N LYS A 85 -12.68 14.95 0.50
CA LYS A 85 -13.90 15.43 -0.16
C LYS A 85 -13.77 15.31 -1.67
N ASP A 86 -14.79 14.76 -2.32
CA ASP A 86 -14.81 14.51 -3.77
C ASP A 86 -14.70 15.80 -4.62
N ILE A 87 -15.09 16.95 -4.06
CA ILE A 87 -15.16 18.23 -4.78
C ILE A 87 -14.21 19.22 -4.13
N ILE A 88 -12.93 19.16 -4.52
CA ILE A 88 -11.93 20.18 -4.20
C ILE A 88 -11.26 20.69 -5.48
N SER A 89 -11.02 22.00 -5.54
CA SER A 89 -10.31 22.58 -6.68
C SER A 89 -8.84 22.14 -6.68
N VAL A 90 -8.23 22.05 -7.86
CA VAL A 90 -6.80 21.69 -8.01
C VAL A 90 -5.90 22.60 -7.17
N ALA A 91 -6.19 23.90 -7.15
CA ALA A 91 -5.42 24.87 -6.35
C ALA A 91 -5.59 24.65 -4.84
N ALA A 92 -6.79 24.29 -4.38
CA ALA A 92 -7.03 23.97 -2.98
C ALA A 92 -6.32 22.67 -2.59
N ARG A 93 -6.42 21.62 -3.42
CA ARG A 93 -5.71 20.34 -3.24
C ARG A 93 -4.21 20.57 -3.09
N LYS A 94 -3.59 21.29 -4.04
CA LYS A 94 -2.15 21.59 -3.99
C LYS A 94 -1.75 22.34 -2.72
N ASN A 95 -2.60 23.24 -2.22
CA ASN A 95 -2.33 23.96 -0.97
C ASN A 95 -2.37 22.99 0.23
N LEU A 96 -3.42 22.18 0.35
CA LEU A 96 -3.59 21.21 1.44
C LEU A 96 -2.49 20.15 1.44
N GLU A 97 -2.15 19.60 0.29
CA GLU A 97 -1.03 18.66 0.14
C GLU A 97 0.31 19.33 0.48
N GLY A 98 0.52 20.57 -0.01
CA GLY A 98 1.67 21.39 0.33
C GLY A 98 1.83 21.60 1.84
N MET A 99 0.72 21.82 2.56
CA MET A 99 0.75 21.95 4.01
C MET A 99 1.23 20.67 4.71
N LEU A 100 0.71 19.51 4.29
CA LEU A 100 1.14 18.23 4.86
C LEU A 100 2.63 17.98 4.60
N VAL A 101 3.10 18.28 3.38
CA VAL A 101 4.53 18.18 3.02
C VAL A 101 5.38 19.17 3.81
N THR A 102 4.96 20.43 3.97
CA THR A 102 5.69 21.42 4.79
C THR A 102 5.79 20.98 6.24
N ILE A 103 4.76 20.30 6.76
CA ILE A 103 4.82 19.77 8.12
C ILE A 103 5.79 18.59 8.21
N ALA A 104 5.71 17.65 7.26
CA ALA A 104 6.54 16.45 7.20
C ALA A 104 8.02 16.73 6.89
N SER A 105 8.33 17.85 6.24
CA SER A 105 9.70 18.26 5.92
C SER A 105 10.41 19.02 7.04
N ASN A 106 9.74 19.26 8.17
CA ASN A 106 10.34 19.92 9.32
C ASN A 106 10.68 18.90 10.43
N PRO A 107 11.97 18.59 10.68
CA PRO A 107 12.38 17.60 11.67
C PRO A 107 11.97 17.94 13.11
N ALA A 108 11.76 19.21 13.46
CA ALA A 108 11.26 19.57 14.78
C ALA A 108 9.81 19.12 14.95
N TRP A 109 8.97 19.33 13.94
CA TRP A 109 7.58 18.92 13.95
C TRP A 109 7.43 17.41 13.80
N CYS A 110 8.25 16.76 12.99
CA CYS A 110 8.27 15.29 12.91
C CYS A 110 8.67 14.65 14.25
N ARG A 111 9.58 15.26 15.01
CA ARG A 111 9.89 14.78 16.39
C ARG A 111 8.73 14.99 17.36
N MET A 112 7.95 16.06 17.19
CA MET A 112 6.75 16.29 18.00
C MET A 112 5.62 15.32 17.67
N LEU A 113 5.39 15.06 16.38
CA LEU A 113 4.28 14.23 15.90
C LEU A 113 4.63 12.73 15.80
N SER A 114 5.91 12.38 15.74
CA SER A 114 6.45 11.13 15.19
C SER A 114 6.40 11.06 13.66
N TYR A 115 7.45 10.54 13.03
CA TYR A 115 7.49 10.29 11.58
C TYR A 115 6.39 9.29 11.14
N ARG A 116 6.05 8.32 12.00
CA ARG A 116 4.96 7.36 11.74
C ARG A 116 3.60 8.04 11.58
N PHE A 117 3.36 9.16 12.25
CA PHE A 117 2.07 9.84 12.22
C PHE A 117 1.60 10.15 10.79
N PHE A 118 2.53 10.49 9.90
CA PHE A 118 2.21 10.86 8.52
C PHE A 118 1.74 9.69 7.65
N LEU A 119 2.03 8.44 8.06
CA LEU A 119 1.68 7.25 7.27
C LEU A 119 0.17 7.00 7.21
N ASP A 120 -0.61 7.49 8.18
CA ASP A 120 -2.07 7.38 8.18
C ASP A 120 -2.73 8.29 7.11
N TYR A 121 -1.98 9.25 6.58
CA TYR A 121 -2.47 10.30 5.70
C TYR A 121 -2.15 10.06 4.20
N LEU A 122 -1.34 9.04 3.90
CA LEU A 122 -0.91 8.71 2.54
C LEU A 122 -2.04 8.40 1.54
N PRO A 123 -3.13 7.69 1.90
CA PRO A 123 -4.14 7.26 0.92
C PRO A 123 -4.77 8.39 0.08
N PHE A 124 -4.77 9.62 0.61
CA PHE A 124 -5.42 10.78 -0.04
C PHE A 124 -4.45 11.92 -0.34
N CYS A 125 -3.14 11.72 -0.16
CA CYS A 125 -2.11 12.74 -0.32
C CYS A 125 -0.89 12.22 -1.11
N PRO A 126 -0.97 12.14 -2.45
CA PRO A 126 0.12 11.65 -3.29
C PRO A 126 1.43 12.44 -3.12
N ALA A 127 1.36 13.76 -2.94
CA ALA A 127 2.55 14.59 -2.75
C ALA A 127 3.28 14.28 -1.43
N LEU A 128 2.55 13.91 -0.36
CA LEU A 128 3.17 13.47 0.89
C LEU A 128 3.84 12.11 0.70
N THR A 129 3.20 11.19 -0.03
CA THR A 129 3.81 9.90 -0.38
C THR A 129 5.10 10.09 -1.16
N GLU A 130 5.09 10.93 -2.21
CA GLU A 130 6.27 11.25 -3.01
C GLU A 130 7.39 11.84 -2.16
N PHE A 131 7.07 12.83 -1.30
CA PHE A 131 8.04 13.41 -0.38
C PHE A 131 8.68 12.35 0.53
N ILE A 132 7.87 11.50 1.19
CA ILE A 132 8.38 10.50 2.12
C ILE A 132 9.28 9.47 1.41
N VAL A 133 8.92 9.03 0.20
CA VAL A 133 9.69 8.03 -0.54
C VAL A 133 11.09 8.52 -0.88
N TYR A 134 11.23 9.79 -1.25
CA TYR A 134 12.51 10.37 -1.69
C TYR A 134 13.27 11.13 -0.60
N ASP A 135 12.72 11.25 0.61
CA ASP A 135 13.42 11.85 1.76
C ASP A 135 14.05 10.74 2.62
N GLU A 136 15.34 10.48 2.38
CA GLU A 136 16.11 9.48 3.14
C GLU A 136 16.15 9.78 4.65
N ASP A 137 16.14 11.05 5.05
CA ASP A 137 16.10 11.43 6.46
C ASP A 137 14.76 11.04 7.08
N PHE A 138 13.66 11.16 6.34
CA PHE A 138 12.36 10.70 6.78
C PHE A 138 12.32 9.18 6.92
N ILE A 139 12.76 8.46 5.89
CA ILE A 139 12.72 7.00 5.83
C ILE A 139 13.49 6.34 6.98
N LYS A 140 14.70 6.83 7.32
CA LYS A 140 15.52 6.23 8.39
C LYS A 140 14.91 6.37 9.79
N HIS A 141 13.93 7.24 9.99
CA HIS A 141 13.21 7.39 11.26
C HIS A 141 12.02 6.43 11.38
N LEU A 142 11.68 5.71 10.32
CA LEU A 142 10.67 4.66 10.35
C LEU A 142 11.32 3.33 10.76
N ASP A 143 10.62 2.55 11.58
CA ASP A 143 11.02 1.17 11.86
C ASP A 143 10.52 0.23 10.75
N PHE A 144 10.92 -1.04 10.84
CA PHE A 144 10.58 -2.06 9.85
C PHE A 144 9.07 -2.30 9.68
N VAL A 145 8.27 -2.15 10.75
CA VAL A 145 6.80 -2.29 10.68
C VAL A 145 6.21 -1.12 9.93
N HIS A 146 6.71 0.08 10.20
CA HIS A 146 6.24 1.30 9.57
C HIS A 146 6.64 1.38 8.10
N ILE A 147 7.83 0.89 7.73
CA ILE A 147 8.22 0.74 6.33
C ILE A 147 7.30 -0.28 5.62
N ASP A 148 6.97 -1.42 6.23
CA ASP A 148 6.01 -2.36 5.61
C ASP A 148 4.64 -1.72 5.38
N VAL A 149 4.16 -0.89 6.33
CA VAL A 149 2.91 -0.15 6.12
C VAL A 149 3.04 0.88 4.99
N LEU A 150 4.15 1.62 4.93
CA LEU A 150 4.41 2.57 3.84
C LEU A 150 4.34 1.87 2.49
N MET A 151 5.00 0.71 2.33
CA MET A 151 5.02 -0.07 1.10
C MET A 151 3.62 -0.36 0.55
N ARG A 152 2.61 -0.57 1.40
CA ARG A 152 1.23 -0.88 0.95
C ARG A 152 0.57 0.24 0.14
N PHE A 153 1.10 1.46 0.22
CA PHE A 153 0.57 2.64 -0.48
C PHE A 153 1.41 3.06 -1.69
N LEU A 154 2.50 2.36 -1.98
CA LEU A 154 3.45 2.74 -3.01
C LEU A 154 3.17 2.10 -4.37
N SER A 155 3.50 2.82 -5.45
CA SER A 155 3.67 2.23 -6.77
C SER A 155 4.90 1.33 -6.82
N ASP A 156 5.01 0.51 -7.87
CA ASP A 156 6.18 -0.37 -8.06
C ASP A 156 7.49 0.42 -8.14
N GLU A 157 7.48 1.54 -8.86
CA GLU A 157 8.62 2.44 -9.00
C GLU A 157 9.06 3.02 -7.63
N GLN A 158 8.09 3.42 -6.80
CA GLN A 158 8.36 3.96 -5.47
C GLN A 158 8.88 2.88 -4.50
N MET A 159 8.36 1.65 -4.59
CA MET A 159 8.90 0.52 -3.82
C MET A 159 10.36 0.27 -4.20
N VAL A 160 10.66 0.25 -5.50
CA VAL A 160 12.03 0.05 -6.00
C VAL A 160 12.97 1.13 -5.46
N ALA A 161 12.57 2.41 -5.47
CA ALA A 161 13.39 3.49 -4.91
C ALA A 161 13.78 3.27 -3.44
N ILE A 162 12.84 2.82 -2.58
CA ILE A 162 13.16 2.49 -1.19
C ILE A 162 14.06 1.26 -1.10
N LEU A 163 13.83 0.24 -1.93
CA LEU A 163 14.66 -0.97 -1.93
C LEU A 163 16.08 -0.69 -2.40
N GLU A 164 16.27 0.19 -3.39
CA GLU A 164 17.59 0.66 -3.85
C GLU A 164 18.33 1.38 -2.73
N TYR A 165 17.64 2.29 -2.01
CA TYR A 165 18.22 2.94 -0.83
C TYR A 165 18.66 1.93 0.24
N LEU A 166 17.86 0.90 0.53
CA LEU A 166 18.24 -0.16 1.45
C LEU A 166 19.44 -0.97 0.93
N ASP A 167 19.49 -1.25 -0.36
CA ASP A 167 20.58 -1.97 -1.02
C ASP A 167 21.92 -1.21 -0.86
N GLU A 168 21.92 0.09 -1.13
CA GLU A 168 23.08 0.98 -0.94
C GLU A 168 23.58 0.98 0.51
N LEU A 169 22.67 1.04 1.49
CA LEU A 169 23.03 0.97 2.91
C LEU A 169 23.61 -0.39 3.31
N LEU A 170 23.17 -1.48 2.68
CA LEU A 170 23.70 -2.81 2.89
C LEU A 170 25.11 -2.97 2.29
N GLN A 171 25.36 -2.36 1.13
CA GLN A 171 26.68 -2.34 0.50
C GLN A 171 27.74 -1.58 1.33
N ASN A 172 27.32 -0.73 2.26
CA ASN A 172 28.20 0.03 3.14
C ASN A 172 28.13 -0.42 4.61
N PRO A 173 28.94 -1.42 5.04
CA PRO A 173 28.99 -1.90 6.42
C PRO A 173 29.36 -0.84 7.47
N LYS A 174 29.94 0.29 7.05
CA LYS A 174 30.30 1.40 7.95
C LYS A 174 29.16 2.39 8.15
N SER A 175 28.08 2.28 7.39
CA SER A 175 26.90 3.13 7.56
C SER A 175 26.29 2.90 8.95
N PRO A 176 25.96 3.96 9.71
CA PRO A 176 25.26 3.80 10.98
C PRO A 176 23.88 3.16 10.82
N GLN A 177 23.29 3.22 9.62
CA GLN A 177 22.00 2.61 9.28
C GLN A 177 22.12 1.19 8.73
N HIS A 178 23.33 0.63 8.59
CA HIS A 178 23.52 -0.71 8.01
C HIS A 178 22.74 -1.80 8.77
N ALA A 179 22.78 -1.79 10.11
CA ALA A 179 22.05 -2.76 10.92
C ALA A 179 20.53 -2.58 10.81
N TRP A 180 20.06 -1.33 10.73
CA TRP A 180 18.65 -1.02 10.51
C TRP A 180 18.18 -1.54 9.14
N ALA A 181 18.93 -1.29 8.08
CA ALA A 181 18.61 -1.75 6.73
C ALA A 181 18.48 -3.28 6.66
N LYS A 182 19.37 -4.04 7.35
CA LYS A 182 19.26 -5.50 7.48
C LYS A 182 17.93 -5.95 8.08
N ILE A 183 17.51 -5.30 9.16
CA ILE A 183 16.25 -5.63 9.86
C ILE A 183 15.06 -5.31 8.97
N VAL A 184 15.04 -4.12 8.35
CA VAL A 184 13.97 -3.69 7.45
C VAL A 184 13.86 -4.64 6.26
N LEU A 185 14.97 -4.91 5.56
CA LEU A 185 14.96 -5.77 4.38
C LEU A 185 14.49 -7.19 4.72
N LYS A 186 14.98 -7.79 5.82
CA LYS A 186 14.51 -9.12 6.27
C LYS A 186 13.02 -9.11 6.58
N HIS A 187 12.53 -8.08 7.27
CA HIS A 187 11.11 -7.99 7.61
C HIS A 187 10.25 -7.86 6.36
N LEU A 188 10.57 -6.92 5.47
CA LEU A 188 9.86 -6.72 4.21
C LEU A 188 9.86 -8.00 3.38
N PHE A 189 11.00 -8.66 3.28
CA PHE A 189 11.10 -9.91 2.57
C PHE A 189 10.22 -11.01 3.22
N LYS A 190 10.17 -11.11 4.55
CA LYS A 190 9.32 -12.11 5.22
C LYS A 190 7.81 -11.84 5.02
N CYS A 191 7.42 -10.57 4.95
CA CYS A 191 6.01 -10.16 5.08
C CYS A 191 5.36 -9.66 3.78
N ASN A 192 6.14 -9.28 2.76
CA ASN A 192 5.63 -8.60 1.57
C ASN A 192 6.01 -9.34 0.28
N ASP A 193 5.02 -10.04 -0.31
CA ASP A 193 5.17 -10.86 -1.51
C ASP A 193 5.69 -10.05 -2.71
N LYS A 194 5.24 -8.81 -2.85
CA LYS A 194 5.63 -7.94 -3.95
C LYS A 194 7.09 -7.52 -3.83
N VAL A 195 7.53 -7.11 -2.64
CA VAL A 195 8.94 -6.80 -2.36
C VAL A 195 9.84 -8.01 -2.64
N ARG A 196 9.41 -9.21 -2.20
CA ARG A 196 10.15 -10.45 -2.49
C ARG A 196 10.38 -10.65 -3.99
N LEU A 197 9.33 -10.54 -4.80
CA LEU A 197 9.40 -10.68 -6.25
C LEU A 197 10.28 -9.60 -6.90
N MET A 198 10.25 -8.37 -6.37
CA MET A 198 11.12 -7.29 -6.86
C MET A 198 12.60 -7.57 -6.61
N ILE A 199 12.96 -7.99 -5.40
CA ILE A 199 14.35 -8.31 -5.04
C ILE A 199 14.90 -9.45 -5.89
N ILE A 200 14.07 -10.44 -6.21
CA ILE A 200 14.45 -11.54 -7.10
C ILE A 200 14.74 -11.06 -8.51
N ASN A 201 13.77 -10.36 -9.11
CA ASN A 201 13.76 -10.12 -10.54
C ASN A 201 14.55 -8.87 -10.94
N SER A 202 14.98 -8.07 -9.96
CA SER A 202 15.73 -6.85 -10.20
C SER A 202 17.23 -7.09 -10.16
N GLU A 203 17.91 -6.79 -11.27
CA GLU A 203 19.38 -6.75 -11.32
C GLU A 203 19.94 -5.65 -10.41
N ILE A 204 19.20 -4.57 -10.21
CA ILE A 204 19.62 -3.42 -9.39
C ILE A 204 19.69 -3.83 -7.90
N LEU A 205 18.83 -4.74 -7.46
CA LEU A 205 18.78 -5.24 -6.07
C LEU A 205 19.66 -6.49 -5.85
N SER A 206 20.69 -6.67 -6.68
CA SER A 206 21.53 -7.87 -6.69
C SER A 206 22.28 -8.08 -5.37
N TYR A 207 22.72 -7.00 -4.69
CA TYR A 207 23.41 -7.12 -3.41
C TYR A 207 22.47 -7.61 -2.32
N SER A 208 21.28 -7.03 -2.22
CA SER A 208 20.22 -7.45 -1.29
C SER A 208 19.85 -8.90 -1.51
N ASN A 209 19.68 -9.32 -2.76
CA ASN A 209 19.40 -10.71 -3.12
C ASN A 209 20.55 -11.65 -2.68
N GLN A 210 21.81 -11.30 -2.98
CA GLN A 210 22.98 -12.07 -2.56
C GLN A 210 23.13 -12.15 -1.04
N TRP A 211 22.91 -11.04 -0.34
CA TRP A 211 22.97 -10.99 1.11
C TRP A 211 21.88 -11.85 1.76
N LEU A 212 20.62 -11.73 1.30
CA LEU A 212 19.53 -12.57 1.78
C LEU A 212 19.80 -14.06 1.52
N LYS A 213 20.44 -14.40 0.40
CA LYS A 213 20.87 -15.78 0.11
C LYS A 213 21.93 -16.29 1.09
N GLN A 214 22.83 -15.43 1.57
CA GLN A 214 23.79 -15.78 2.63
C GLN A 214 23.10 -15.94 3.99
N GLU A 215 22.15 -15.07 4.30
CA GLU A 215 21.38 -15.10 5.56
C GLU A 215 20.39 -16.26 5.63
N PHE A 216 19.94 -16.79 4.48
CA PHE A 216 19.01 -17.92 4.40
C PHE A 216 19.42 -19.09 5.31
N PHE A 217 20.71 -19.40 5.37
CA PHE A 217 21.23 -20.51 6.17
C PHE A 217 21.39 -20.21 7.66
N GLN A 218 21.30 -18.93 8.04
CA GLN A 218 21.56 -18.44 9.39
C GLN A 218 20.26 -18.01 10.10
N ASP A 219 19.28 -17.54 9.35
CA ASP A 219 18.00 -17.02 9.85
C ASP A 219 16.86 -17.99 9.52
N LYS A 220 16.47 -18.77 10.52
CA LYS A 220 15.43 -19.79 10.40
C LYS A 220 14.10 -19.25 9.86
N GLU A 221 13.66 -18.10 10.36
CA GLU A 221 12.40 -17.50 9.91
C GLU A 221 12.47 -17.03 8.46
N LEU A 222 13.63 -16.48 8.05
CA LEU A 222 13.88 -16.12 6.67
C LEU A 222 13.87 -17.37 5.79
N ALA A 223 14.55 -18.44 6.24
CA ALA A 223 14.56 -19.73 5.54
C ALA A 223 13.15 -20.27 5.31
N LEU A 224 12.30 -20.25 6.36
CA LEU A 224 10.91 -20.67 6.25
C LEU A 224 10.09 -19.79 5.30
N ALA A 225 10.30 -18.47 5.30
CA ALA A 225 9.63 -17.56 4.38
C ALA A 225 10.01 -17.82 2.91
N VAL A 226 11.29 -18.10 2.67
CA VAL A 226 11.85 -18.45 1.34
C VAL A 226 11.33 -19.81 0.87
N LEU A 227 11.37 -20.82 1.74
CA LEU A 227 10.96 -22.18 1.42
C LEU A 227 9.47 -22.33 1.08
N LYS A 228 8.62 -21.40 1.54
CA LYS A 228 7.22 -21.31 1.13
C LYS A 228 7.06 -20.97 -0.36
N MET A 229 8.09 -20.42 -1.01
CA MET A 229 8.03 -19.91 -2.37
C MET A 229 8.89 -20.73 -3.34
N PRO A 230 8.27 -21.48 -4.28
CA PRO A 230 8.99 -22.35 -5.20
C PRO A 230 10.03 -21.63 -6.07
N GLN A 231 9.74 -20.40 -6.51
CA GLN A 231 10.65 -19.59 -7.33
C GLN A 231 11.99 -19.32 -6.64
N PHE A 232 11.97 -19.10 -5.32
CA PHE A 232 13.19 -18.90 -4.55
C PHE A 232 13.98 -20.19 -4.37
N CYS A 233 13.31 -21.31 -4.13
CA CYS A 233 13.98 -22.61 -4.08
C CYS A 233 14.73 -22.88 -5.39
N HIS A 234 14.12 -22.58 -6.53
CA HIS A 234 14.76 -22.70 -7.85
C HIS A 234 15.99 -21.78 -7.97
N GLN A 235 15.82 -20.47 -7.82
CA GLN A 235 16.90 -19.52 -8.09
C GLN A 235 18.05 -19.57 -7.07
N TRP A 236 17.74 -19.78 -5.79
CA TRP A 236 18.77 -19.77 -4.75
C TRP A 236 19.45 -21.12 -4.60
N LEU A 237 18.72 -22.22 -4.78
CA LEU A 237 19.23 -23.58 -4.58
C LEU A 237 19.55 -24.30 -5.89
N GLY A 238 19.29 -23.69 -7.05
CA GLY A 238 19.70 -24.21 -8.36
C GLY A 238 18.89 -25.41 -8.85
N ILE A 239 17.68 -25.59 -8.34
CA ILE A 239 16.82 -26.75 -8.67
C ILE A 239 16.07 -26.42 -9.97
N GLY A 240 16.64 -26.80 -11.12
CA GLY A 240 16.16 -26.44 -12.47
C GLY A 240 14.70 -26.77 -12.75
N LEU A 241 13.85 -25.76 -13.03
CA LEU A 241 12.49 -25.93 -13.53
C LEU A 241 12.22 -24.92 -14.64
N GLU A 242 11.79 -25.40 -15.80
CA GLU A 242 11.36 -24.55 -16.92
C GLU A 242 9.98 -23.90 -16.67
N GLN A 243 9.20 -24.33 -15.66
CA GLN A 243 7.85 -23.78 -15.38
C GLN A 243 7.50 -23.74 -13.88
N PRO A 244 7.87 -22.67 -13.15
CA PRO A 244 7.65 -22.55 -11.71
C PRO A 244 6.19 -22.35 -11.26
N TYR A 245 5.24 -22.18 -12.19
CA TYR A 245 3.80 -21.99 -11.92
C TYR A 245 2.98 -23.29 -11.97
N MET A 246 3.57 -24.39 -12.42
CA MET A 246 2.96 -25.72 -12.39
C MET A 246 3.32 -26.39 -11.07
N HIS A 247 2.44 -26.38 -10.05
CA HIS A 247 2.71 -27.18 -8.87
C HIS A 247 1.48 -27.58 -8.06
N PRO A 248 1.38 -28.88 -7.71
CA PRO A 248 1.04 -29.25 -6.34
C PRO A 248 2.08 -30.13 -5.62
N LEU A 249 3.03 -30.74 -6.32
CA LEU A 249 4.24 -31.32 -5.73
C LEU A 249 5.38 -31.07 -6.70
N PHE A 250 6.58 -30.86 -6.15
CA PHE A 250 7.76 -30.74 -7.00
C PHE A 250 7.82 -32.09 -7.73
N GLU A 251 8.46 -32.16 -8.89
CA GLU A 251 8.73 -33.51 -9.37
C GLU A 251 9.45 -34.26 -8.24
N LYS A 252 9.07 -35.51 -7.97
CA LYS A 252 9.49 -36.25 -6.78
C LYS A 252 11.01 -36.19 -6.58
N ASP A 253 11.74 -36.15 -7.68
CA ASP A 253 13.19 -36.08 -7.73
C ASP A 253 13.74 -34.70 -7.33
N GLU A 254 13.03 -33.62 -7.63
CA GLU A 254 13.38 -32.25 -7.23
C GLU A 254 13.10 -32.00 -5.74
N TYR A 255 11.97 -32.51 -5.24
CA TYR A 255 11.69 -32.51 -3.81
C TYR A 255 12.79 -33.26 -3.06
N LYS A 256 13.17 -34.43 -3.56
CA LYS A 256 14.25 -35.23 -2.98
C LYS A 256 15.59 -34.48 -3.02
N ALA A 257 15.95 -33.86 -4.15
CA ALA A 257 17.17 -33.08 -4.28
C ALA A 257 17.21 -31.90 -3.30
N LEU A 258 16.09 -31.19 -3.12
CA LEU A 258 15.95 -30.11 -2.14
C LEU A 258 16.13 -30.63 -0.70
N ILE A 259 15.45 -31.73 -0.36
CA ILE A 259 15.57 -32.35 0.96
C ILE A 259 16.99 -32.84 1.21
N ASP A 260 17.62 -33.51 0.24
CA ASP A 260 18.98 -34.02 0.38
C ASP A 260 19.99 -32.88 0.57
N ALA A 261 19.84 -31.78 -0.18
CA ALA A 261 20.66 -30.57 -0.03
C ALA A 261 20.46 -29.91 1.36
N LEU A 262 19.20 -29.78 1.80
CA LEU A 262 18.89 -29.24 3.12
C LEU A 262 19.36 -30.18 4.24
N MET A 263 19.22 -31.50 4.09
CA MET A 263 19.67 -32.49 5.09
C MET A 263 21.19 -32.50 5.24
N ALA A 264 21.93 -32.28 4.14
CA ALA A 264 23.39 -32.22 4.16
C ALA A 264 23.92 -30.95 4.85
N GLY A 265 23.28 -29.79 4.65
CA GLY A 265 23.73 -28.53 5.24
C GLY A 265 23.06 -28.16 6.56
N HIS A 266 21.75 -28.41 6.68
CA HIS A 266 20.86 -27.91 7.75
C HIS A 266 19.69 -28.88 8.02
N PRO A 267 19.93 -30.04 8.65
CA PRO A 267 18.92 -31.09 8.84
C PRO A 267 17.67 -30.62 9.61
N GLY A 268 17.81 -29.64 10.51
CA GLY A 268 16.66 -29.02 11.19
C GLY A 268 15.74 -28.26 10.23
N LEU A 269 16.27 -27.53 9.26
CA LEU A 269 15.49 -26.83 8.24
C LEU A 269 14.84 -27.80 7.26
N ALA A 270 15.54 -28.88 6.90
CA ALA A 270 14.96 -29.95 6.09
C ALA A 270 13.73 -30.56 6.77
N PHE A 271 13.84 -30.90 8.05
CA PHE A 271 12.73 -31.47 8.82
C PHE A 271 11.54 -30.50 8.93
N GLU A 272 11.80 -29.21 9.15
CA GLU A 272 10.74 -28.20 9.20
C GLU A 272 10.06 -27.99 7.85
N TYR A 273 10.83 -28.01 6.77
CA TYR A 273 10.28 -27.95 5.42
C TYR A 273 9.37 -29.15 5.14
N ILE A 274 9.82 -30.37 5.47
CA ILE A 274 9.02 -31.59 5.34
C ILE A 274 7.70 -31.44 6.11
N ASN A 275 7.77 -31.04 7.38
CA ASN A 275 6.58 -30.87 8.22
C ASN A 275 5.63 -29.79 7.69
N MET A 276 6.18 -28.66 7.19
CA MET A 276 5.39 -27.59 6.59
C MET A 276 4.64 -28.10 5.36
N ARG A 277 5.31 -28.87 4.48
CA ARG A 277 4.70 -29.43 3.27
C ARG A 277 3.67 -30.51 3.60
N ILE A 278 3.92 -31.37 4.58
CA ILE A 278 2.92 -32.34 5.07
C ILE A 278 1.64 -31.60 5.50
N LYS A 279 1.76 -30.54 6.31
CA LYS A 279 0.59 -29.76 6.74
C LYS A 279 -0.15 -29.08 5.59
N GLU A 280 0.56 -28.53 4.62
CA GLU A 280 -0.07 -27.95 3.42
C GLU A 280 -0.83 -29.00 2.60
N MET A 281 -0.25 -30.19 2.42
CA MET A 281 -0.92 -31.30 1.74
C MET A 281 -2.15 -31.78 2.51
N GLU A 282 -2.08 -31.87 3.84
CA GLU A 282 -3.25 -32.19 4.68
C GLU A 282 -4.39 -31.18 4.48
N CYS A 283 -4.07 -29.87 4.45
CA CYS A 283 -5.03 -28.81 4.17
C CYS A 283 -5.65 -28.94 2.76
N LEU A 284 -4.83 -29.20 1.74
CA LEU A 284 -5.31 -29.42 0.37
C LEU A 284 -6.22 -30.64 0.27
N LEU A 285 -5.85 -31.75 0.93
CA LEU A 285 -6.69 -32.94 1.00
C LEU A 285 -8.03 -32.67 1.69
N LEU A 286 -8.04 -31.85 2.75
CA LEU A 286 -9.28 -31.42 3.40
C LEU A 286 -10.15 -30.56 2.47
N LEU A 287 -9.55 -29.59 1.76
CA LEU A 287 -10.25 -28.77 0.76
C LEU A 287 -10.83 -29.62 -0.37
N MET A 288 -10.05 -30.56 -0.92
CA MET A 288 -10.52 -31.49 -1.96
C MET A 288 -11.66 -32.37 -1.43
N LYS A 289 -11.56 -32.88 -0.21
CA LYS A 289 -12.66 -33.64 0.43
C LYS A 289 -13.92 -32.78 0.58
N HIS A 290 -13.77 -31.52 0.95
CA HIS A 290 -14.89 -30.58 1.07
C HIS A 290 -15.55 -30.33 -0.29
N GLN A 291 -14.76 -30.01 -1.32
CA GLN A 291 -15.25 -29.83 -2.69
C GLN A 291 -15.92 -31.09 -3.24
N ILE A 292 -15.35 -32.28 -3.01
CA ILE A 292 -15.98 -33.55 -3.39
C ILE A 292 -17.32 -33.72 -2.66
N THR A 293 -17.42 -33.28 -1.40
CA THR A 293 -18.66 -33.36 -0.62
C THR A 293 -19.72 -32.38 -1.15
N GLU A 294 -19.34 -31.16 -1.51
CA GLU A 294 -20.23 -30.17 -2.15
C GLU A 294 -20.70 -30.61 -3.55
N VAL A 295 -19.80 -31.18 -4.35
CA VAL A 295 -20.17 -31.77 -5.65
C VAL A 295 -21.13 -32.94 -5.44
N ARG A 296 -20.90 -33.80 -4.44
CA ARG A 296 -21.83 -34.90 -4.14
C ARG A 296 -23.20 -34.40 -3.66
N SER A 297 -23.26 -33.39 -2.80
CA SER A 297 -24.54 -32.85 -2.30
C SER A 297 -25.34 -32.17 -3.41
N SER A 298 -24.68 -31.43 -4.31
CA SER A 298 -25.31 -30.80 -5.48
C SER A 298 -25.82 -31.82 -6.50
N VAL A 299 -25.09 -32.92 -6.75
CA VAL A 299 -25.57 -34.03 -7.61
C VAL A 299 -26.82 -34.68 -7.02
N VAL A 300 -26.83 -34.98 -5.71
CA VAL A 300 -28.01 -35.55 -5.03
C VAL A 300 -29.22 -34.60 -5.10
N GLN A 301 -29.02 -33.29 -4.95
CA GLN A 301 -30.09 -32.30 -5.10
C GLN A 301 -30.62 -32.19 -6.54
N ALA A 302 -29.74 -32.32 -7.54
CA ALA A 302 -30.13 -32.31 -8.95
C ALA A 302 -30.95 -33.56 -9.34
N GLU A 303 -30.57 -34.74 -8.84
CA GLU A 303 -31.32 -36.01 -9.03
C GLU A 303 -32.68 -35.98 -8.31
N SER A 304 -32.73 -35.39 -7.12
CA SER A 304 -33.98 -35.18 -6.39
C SER A 304 -34.94 -34.26 -7.15
N SER A 305 -34.41 -33.24 -7.83
CA SER A 305 -35.18 -32.29 -8.63
C SER A 305 -35.65 -32.88 -9.97
N SER A 306 -34.87 -33.79 -10.59
CA SER A 306 -35.27 -34.48 -11.82
C SER A 306 -36.33 -35.57 -11.59
N MET A 307 -36.30 -36.25 -10.44
CA MET A 307 -37.37 -37.19 -10.03
C MET A 307 -38.73 -36.48 -9.84
N VAL A 308 -38.73 -35.24 -9.35
CA VAL A 308 -39.97 -34.44 -9.21
C VAL A 308 -40.57 -34.07 -10.57
N ILE A 309 -39.74 -33.89 -11.61
CA ILE A 309 -40.20 -33.65 -12.98
C ILE A 309 -40.74 -34.94 -13.61
N ALA A 310 -40.11 -36.10 -13.37
CA ALA A 310 -40.59 -37.39 -13.85
C ALA A 310 -41.92 -37.82 -13.21
N PHE A 311 -42.19 -37.46 -11.96
CA PHE A 311 -43.47 -37.74 -11.29
C PHE A 311 -44.64 -36.83 -11.69
N ARG A 312 -44.38 -35.72 -12.42
CA ARG A 312 -45.44 -34.88 -13.02
C ARG A 312 -45.80 -35.28 -14.45
N GLY A 313 -45.12 -36.27 -15.02
CA GLY A 313 -45.32 -36.74 -16.40
C GLY A 313 -46.13 -38.04 -16.53
N GLN A 314 -47.16 -38.25 -15.72
CA GLN A 314 -48.19 -39.26 -16.05
C GLN A 314 -49.35 -38.58 -16.81
N PRO A 315 -49.68 -39.03 -18.03
CA PRO A 315 -50.71 -38.42 -18.86
C PRO A 315 -52.10 -38.83 -18.35
N GLN A 316 -52.93 -37.86 -17.98
CA GLN A 316 -54.37 -38.04 -18.00
C GLN A 316 -54.87 -37.71 -19.41
N ASP A 317 -55.26 -38.77 -20.12
CA ASP A 317 -56.07 -38.71 -21.33
C ASP A 317 -57.31 -37.83 -21.13
N ARG A 318 -57.37 -36.70 -21.86
CA ARG A 318 -58.63 -36.07 -22.29
C ARG A 318 -58.47 -35.44 -23.68
N MET A 319 -58.85 -36.26 -24.66
CA MET A 319 -59.65 -35.99 -25.86
C MET A 319 -59.78 -34.57 -26.45
N GLN A 320 -59.55 -34.55 -27.78
CA GLN A 320 -60.24 -33.84 -28.87
C GLN A 320 -59.83 -32.39 -29.19
N GLU A 321 -59.17 -32.20 -30.34
CA GLU A 321 -59.70 -31.71 -31.65
C GLU A 321 -59.58 -30.17 -31.69
N ASP A 322 -59.04 -29.46 -32.69
CA ASP A 322 -58.82 -29.64 -34.13
C ASP A 322 -57.64 -28.71 -34.53
N HIS A 323 -56.70 -29.11 -35.39
CA HIS A 323 -56.71 -28.88 -36.84
C HIS A 323 -56.80 -27.39 -37.27
N GLN A 324 -55.67 -26.84 -37.73
CA GLN A 324 -55.41 -26.38 -39.12
C GLN A 324 -54.27 -25.32 -39.17
N VAL A 325 -53.18 -25.59 -39.91
CA VAL A 325 -52.82 -24.98 -41.24
C VAL A 325 -52.11 -23.62 -41.04
N THR A 326 -50.95 -23.27 -41.59
CA THR A 326 -49.95 -23.79 -42.56
C THR A 326 -48.71 -22.89 -42.40
N GLU A 327 -47.49 -23.39 -42.61
CA GLU A 327 -46.54 -23.05 -43.70
C GLU A 327 -46.59 -21.58 -44.18
N ASP A 328 -45.49 -20.86 -44.41
CA ASP A 328 -44.08 -21.20 -44.55
C ASP A 328 -43.28 -19.87 -44.70
N ARG A 329 -41.97 -19.90 -44.39
CA ARG A 329 -40.86 -19.12 -45.01
C ARG A 329 -40.94 -17.58 -45.06
N GLU A 330 -39.89 -16.76 -44.98
CA GLU A 330 -38.44 -16.85 -44.80
C GLU A 330 -37.97 -15.37 -44.59
N PRO A 331 -36.68 -15.08 -44.36
CA PRO A 331 -36.25 -13.91 -43.59
C PRO A 331 -35.90 -12.70 -44.46
N SER A 332 -35.77 -11.54 -43.82
CA SER A 332 -35.00 -10.42 -44.38
C SER A 332 -34.40 -9.56 -43.27
N VAL A 333 -33.07 -9.52 -43.30
CA VAL A 333 -32.19 -8.65 -42.52
C VAL A 333 -32.07 -7.32 -43.28
N HIS A 334 -32.35 -6.17 -42.65
CA HIS A 334 -31.67 -4.92 -43.01
C HIS A 334 -31.74 -3.84 -41.91
N PHE A 335 -30.53 -3.41 -41.51
CA PHE A 335 -30.07 -2.06 -41.13
C PHE A 335 -30.79 -1.23 -40.05
N GLN A 336 -30.07 -1.05 -38.93
CA GLN A 336 -29.64 0.19 -38.23
C GLN A 336 -30.28 1.56 -38.60
N PRO A 337 -30.00 2.65 -37.84
CA PRO A 337 -29.98 2.87 -36.37
C PRO A 337 -30.78 4.16 -36.03
N HIS A 338 -30.96 4.52 -34.75
CA HIS A 338 -30.82 5.93 -34.32
C HIS A 338 -30.81 6.09 -32.81
N GLN A 339 -29.95 7.02 -32.40
CA GLN A 339 -29.75 7.57 -31.08
C GLN A 339 -31.01 8.25 -30.54
N SER A 340 -31.21 8.16 -29.23
CA SER A 340 -31.55 9.26 -28.31
C SER A 340 -31.18 8.82 -26.90
#